data_AF-T1C2Z9-F1
#
_entry.id   AF-T1C2Z9-F1
#
_cell.length_a   1.000
_cell.length_b   1.000
_cell.length_c   1.000
_cell.angle_alpha   90.00
_cell.angle_beta   90.00
_cell.angle_gamma   90.00
#
_symmetry.space_group_name_H-M   'P 1'
#
loop_
_entity.id
_entity.type
_entity.pdbx_description
1 polymer ?
#
loop_
_entity_poly.entity_id
_entity_poly.type
_entity_poly.pdbx_seq_one_letter_code
_entity_poly.pdbx_strand_id
1 'polypeptide(L)'
;MNPNGLIFGSGSVVSASGVMAFAAATPWGKPTGTVTNAGVLTATGNGTVALVGTSVSNSGTISAPGGEVILAAGESVTPIATTGATSVSVVTTGGGTVDDSGIVSAETLNGKTGTILLQSGMGSGTTTLESTAVLDASAPMAANGGSITVNGYKVVLDETAPLDVSAPYGTPGTITIDPTTLDIGTASALETIDPSASQSQYLADTICLTANINLGGGS
;
A
#
# COMPACT_ATOMS: atom_id res chain seq x y z
N MET A 1 -2.88 18.76 8.26
CA MET A 1 -2.63 19.34 6.91
C MET A 1 -1.54 20.36 7.04
N ASN A 2 -0.52 20.29 6.20
CA ASN A 2 0.58 21.26 6.20
C ASN A 2 1.30 21.23 4.85
N PRO A 3 1.19 22.27 4.00
CA PRO A 3 1.87 22.29 2.70
C PRO A 3 3.40 22.24 2.80
N ASN A 4 3.97 22.53 3.98
CA ASN A 4 5.41 22.39 4.23
C ASN A 4 5.84 20.95 4.53
N GLY A 5 4.89 20.05 4.79
CA GLY A 5 5.13 18.65 5.13
C GLY A 5 4.69 18.25 6.55
N LEU A 6 4.63 16.94 6.78
CA LEU A 6 4.31 16.32 8.07
C LEU A 6 5.34 15.26 8.42
N ILE A 7 5.77 15.23 9.67
CA ILE A 7 6.73 14.24 10.19
C ILE A 7 6.14 13.62 11.45
N PHE A 8 5.98 12.29 11.44
CA PHE A 8 5.69 11.48 12.61
C PHE A 8 6.97 10.75 13.00
N GLY A 9 7.74 11.33 13.93
CA GLY A 9 9.05 10.81 14.29
C GLY A 9 9.00 9.50 15.09
N SER A 10 10.14 8.83 15.22
CA SER A 10 10.27 7.64 16.06
C SER A 10 9.79 7.90 17.49
N GLY A 11 9.03 6.96 18.06
CA GLY A 11 8.38 7.08 19.37
C GLY A 11 7.05 7.85 19.36
N SER A 12 6.65 8.45 18.24
CA SER A 12 5.33 9.08 18.10
C SER A 12 4.25 8.02 18.01
N VAL A 13 3.12 8.26 18.68
CA VAL A 13 1.92 7.39 18.59
C VAL A 13 0.70 8.25 18.28
N VAL A 14 -0.02 7.92 17.22
CA VAL A 14 -1.28 8.55 16.83
C VAL A 14 -2.33 7.46 16.70
N SER A 15 -3.41 7.56 17.46
CA SER A 15 -4.54 6.62 17.39
C SER A 15 -5.86 7.39 17.32
N ALA A 16 -6.68 7.11 16.31
CA ALA A 16 -7.95 7.78 16.07
C ALA A 16 -8.92 6.86 15.31
N SER A 17 -10.15 7.30 15.05
CA SER A 17 -11.06 6.62 14.12
C SER A 17 -10.66 6.78 12.64
N GLY A 18 -9.67 7.64 12.36
CA GLY A 18 -9.08 7.86 11.06
C GLY A 18 -7.92 8.85 11.18
N VAL A 19 -6.86 8.65 10.42
CA VAL A 19 -5.65 9.47 10.44
C VAL A 19 -5.39 10.00 9.03
N MET A 20 -5.61 11.29 8.82
CA MET A 20 -5.46 11.92 7.51
C MET A 20 -4.33 12.96 7.53
N ALA A 21 -3.21 12.65 6.88
CA ALA A 21 -2.03 13.50 6.81
C ALA A 21 -1.80 13.98 5.37
N PHE A 22 -2.33 15.16 5.05
CA PHE A 22 -2.14 15.82 3.76
C PHE A 22 -1.04 16.88 3.83
N ALA A 23 0.06 16.67 3.11
CA ALA A 23 1.10 17.67 2.89
C ALA A 23 0.71 18.68 1.77
N ALA A 24 -0.48 19.25 1.94
CA ALA A 24 -1.13 20.19 1.03
C ALA A 24 -1.86 21.27 1.84
N ALA A 25 -2.25 22.35 1.17
CA ALA A 25 -3.01 23.45 1.78
C ALA A 25 -4.47 23.07 2.08
N THR A 26 -5.04 22.13 1.32
CA THR A 26 -6.41 21.62 1.45
C THR A 26 -6.42 20.10 1.35
N PRO A 27 -7.45 19.40 1.88
CA PRO A 27 -7.61 17.96 1.66
C PRO A 27 -7.63 17.66 0.16
N TRP A 28 -6.86 16.68 -0.29
CA TRP A 28 -6.73 16.29 -1.70
C TRP A 28 -6.37 17.45 -2.65
N GLY A 29 -5.88 18.57 -2.10
CA GLY A 29 -5.29 19.64 -2.88
C GLY A 29 -3.92 19.21 -3.42
N LYS A 30 -3.38 20.00 -4.36
CA LYS A 30 -2.03 19.80 -4.89
C LYS A 30 -1.03 19.62 -3.75
N PRO A 31 -0.36 18.46 -3.64
CA PRO A 31 0.69 18.28 -2.66
C PRO A 31 1.87 19.21 -2.95
N THR A 32 2.46 19.76 -1.89
CA THR A 32 3.66 20.62 -1.99
C THR A 32 4.75 20.24 -0.99
N GLY A 33 4.45 19.36 -0.04
CA GLY A 33 5.39 18.89 0.96
C GLY A 33 5.40 17.37 1.06
N THR A 34 6.27 16.85 1.92
CA THR A 34 6.44 15.42 2.15
C THR A 34 5.66 14.96 3.38
N VAL A 35 5.36 13.66 3.44
CA VAL A 35 4.85 13.00 4.65
C VAL A 35 5.80 11.88 5.02
N THR A 36 6.32 11.89 6.24
CA THR A 36 7.20 10.83 6.75
C THR A 36 6.62 10.23 8.02
N ASN A 37 6.50 8.92 8.06
CA ASN A 37 6.15 8.17 9.25
C ASN A 37 7.29 7.25 9.68
N ALA A 38 7.82 7.47 10.88
CA ALA A 38 8.71 6.57 11.62
C ALA A 38 8.11 6.18 12.98
N GLY A 39 6.86 6.57 13.25
CA GLY A 39 6.13 6.28 14.48
C GLY A 39 5.04 5.22 14.27
N VAL A 40 4.04 5.22 15.14
CA VAL A 40 2.88 4.32 15.08
C VAL A 40 1.62 5.11 14.77
N LEU A 41 0.98 4.81 13.64
CA LEU A 41 -0.29 5.39 13.22
C LEU A 41 -1.37 4.31 13.23
N THR A 42 -2.47 4.54 13.95
CA THR A 42 -3.57 3.57 14.06
C THR A 42 -4.91 4.22 13.75
N ALA A 43 -5.62 3.67 12.77
CA ALA A 43 -7.04 3.90 12.58
C ALA A 43 -7.84 2.76 13.23
N THR A 44 -8.80 3.13 14.06
CA THR A 44 -9.70 2.20 14.77
C THR A 44 -11.07 2.16 14.10
N GLY A 45 -11.84 1.11 14.35
CA GLY A 45 -13.23 1.03 13.91
C GLY A 45 -13.41 0.89 12.40
N ASN A 46 -12.49 0.23 11.69
CA ASN A 46 -12.45 0.14 10.22
C ASN A 46 -12.19 1.51 9.55
N GLY A 47 -11.45 2.37 10.25
CA GLY A 47 -11.09 3.69 9.77
C GLY A 47 -10.02 3.70 8.69
N THR A 48 -9.72 4.88 8.18
CA THR A 48 -8.69 5.07 7.14
C THR A 48 -7.45 5.74 7.73
N VAL A 49 -6.26 5.28 7.34
CA VAL A 49 -5.02 6.06 7.43
C VAL A 49 -4.64 6.50 6.02
N ALA A 50 -4.61 7.81 5.75
CA ALA A 50 -4.17 8.35 4.47
C ALA A 50 -2.99 9.32 4.64
N LEU A 51 -1.87 8.99 4.01
CA LEU A 51 -0.68 9.83 3.92
C LEU A 51 -0.56 10.31 2.46
N VAL A 52 -0.58 11.63 2.26
CA VAL A 52 -0.60 12.23 0.92
C VAL A 52 0.41 13.37 0.83
N GLY A 53 1.33 13.30 -0.13
CA GLY A 53 2.40 14.27 -0.30
C GLY A 53 2.98 14.34 -1.70
N THR A 54 4.00 15.16 -1.91
CA THR A 54 4.88 15.04 -3.08
C THR A 54 5.75 13.80 -2.97
N SER A 55 6.10 13.42 -1.73
CA SER A 55 6.69 12.14 -1.37
C SER A 55 6.07 11.65 -0.07
N VAL A 56 5.90 10.35 0.05
CA VAL A 56 5.42 9.66 1.25
C VAL A 56 6.43 8.59 1.62
N SER A 57 6.92 8.59 2.85
CA SER A 57 7.82 7.56 3.36
C SER A 57 7.28 6.96 4.65
N ASN A 58 7.29 5.63 4.74
CA ASN A 58 6.94 4.90 5.94
C ASN A 58 8.09 3.95 6.33
N SER A 59 8.70 4.19 7.48
CA SER A 59 9.63 3.30 8.17
C SER A 59 9.12 2.88 9.55
N GLY A 60 7.91 3.31 9.91
CA GLY A 60 7.22 2.98 11.16
C GLY A 60 6.14 1.93 10.97
N THR A 61 5.07 2.03 11.75
CA THR A 61 3.90 1.14 11.68
C THR A 61 2.65 1.94 11.35
N ILE A 62 1.88 1.45 10.39
CA ILE A 62 0.55 1.93 10.06
C ILE A 62 -0.43 0.77 10.20
N SER A 63 -1.50 0.94 10.96
CA SER A 63 -2.50 -0.10 11.19
C SER A 63 -3.93 0.44 11.03
N ALA A 64 -4.74 -0.22 10.20
CA ALA A 64 -6.15 0.09 10.01
C ALA A 64 -6.98 -1.21 9.88
N PRO A 65 -7.18 -1.97 10.96
CA PRO A 65 -7.90 -3.25 10.91
C PRO A 65 -9.33 -3.09 10.37
N GLY A 66 -9.67 -3.89 9.35
CA GLY A 66 -10.92 -3.84 8.59
C GLY A 66 -11.16 -2.55 7.81
N GLY A 67 -10.16 -1.67 7.77
CA GLY A 67 -10.21 -0.34 7.17
C GLY A 67 -9.24 -0.18 6.00
N GLU A 68 -8.78 1.05 5.77
CA GLU A 68 -7.95 1.36 4.62
C GLU A 68 -6.62 2.01 5.03
N VAL A 69 -5.55 1.65 4.35
CA VAL A 69 -4.29 2.39 4.39
C VAL A 69 -3.95 2.90 2.98
N ILE A 70 -3.71 4.20 2.86
CA ILE A 70 -3.42 4.87 1.60
C ILE A 70 -2.13 5.68 1.75
N LEU A 71 -1.12 5.34 0.97
CA LEU A 71 0.11 6.12 0.82
C LEU A 71 0.15 6.61 -0.63
N ALA A 72 -0.11 7.90 -0.84
CA ALA A 72 -0.22 8.46 -2.18
C ALA A 72 0.71 9.65 -2.41
N ALA A 73 1.46 9.62 -3.51
CA ALA A 73 2.36 10.69 -3.90
C ALA A 73 2.22 11.11 -5.36
N GLY A 74 2.39 12.40 -5.63
CA GLY A 74 2.37 12.95 -6.99
C GLY A 74 2.12 14.46 -7.04
N GLU A 75 2.09 15.03 -8.23
CA GLU A 75 1.76 16.45 -8.44
C GLU A 75 0.27 16.76 -8.19
N SER A 76 -0.60 15.77 -8.39
CA SER A 76 -2.01 15.81 -8.02
C SER A 76 -2.41 14.47 -7.44
N VAL A 77 -3.28 14.48 -6.44
CA VAL A 77 -3.77 13.27 -5.76
C VAL A 77 -5.27 13.44 -5.55
N THR A 78 -6.06 12.74 -6.34
CA THR A 78 -7.53 12.83 -6.29
C THR A 78 -8.12 11.49 -5.82
N PRO A 79 -8.97 11.47 -4.78
CA PRO A 79 -9.66 10.27 -4.38
C PRO A 79 -10.80 9.98 -5.38
N ILE A 80 -10.89 8.74 -5.82
CA ILE A 80 -12.05 8.17 -6.48
C ILE A 80 -12.84 7.43 -5.38
N ALA A 81 -13.99 7.98 -5.02
CA ALA A 81 -14.94 7.22 -4.21
C ALA A 81 -15.65 6.20 -5.11
N THR A 82 -15.40 4.92 -4.91
CA THR A 82 -16.28 3.86 -5.41
C THR A 82 -17.52 3.82 -4.50
N THR A 83 -18.72 3.91 -5.06
CA THR A 83 -19.94 3.89 -4.26
C THR A 83 -20.16 2.48 -3.69
N GLY A 84 -20.12 2.33 -2.36
CA GLY A 84 -20.82 1.24 -1.67
C GLY A 84 -20.06 0.48 -0.57
N ALA A 85 -18.74 0.44 -0.59
CA ALA A 85 -17.90 -0.07 0.49
C ALA A 85 -16.47 0.34 0.14
N THR A 86 -15.87 1.20 0.95
CA THR A 86 -14.60 1.89 0.74
C THR A 86 -13.59 1.10 -0.10
N SER A 87 -13.34 1.63 -1.30
CA SER A 87 -12.13 1.43 -2.09
C SER A 87 -11.76 2.80 -2.64
N VAL A 88 -11.12 3.62 -1.79
CA VAL A 88 -10.55 4.90 -2.24
C VAL A 88 -9.41 4.56 -3.20
N SER A 89 -9.72 4.52 -4.49
CA SER A 89 -8.69 4.55 -5.52
C SER A 89 -8.18 5.98 -5.61
N VAL A 90 -6.89 6.16 -5.85
CA VAL A 90 -6.32 7.49 -6.02
C VAL A 90 -5.95 7.63 -7.48
N VAL A 91 -6.10 8.83 -8.03
CA VAL A 91 -5.44 9.18 -9.30
C VAL A 91 -4.32 10.14 -8.99
N THR A 92 -3.13 9.74 -9.41
CA THR A 92 -1.89 10.49 -9.24
C THR A 92 -1.34 10.88 -10.61
N THR A 93 -1.15 12.17 -10.85
CA THR A 93 -0.51 12.66 -12.08
C THR A 93 0.88 13.18 -11.75
N GLY A 94 1.88 12.85 -12.58
CA GLY A 94 3.24 13.41 -12.54
C GLY A 94 4.03 13.12 -11.25
N GLY A 95 5.22 12.55 -11.40
CA GLY A 95 6.23 12.44 -10.34
C GLY A 95 5.78 11.79 -9.02
N GLY A 96 6.51 12.14 -7.97
CA GLY A 96 6.28 11.71 -6.59
C GLY A 96 6.85 10.35 -6.24
N THR A 97 7.17 10.17 -4.95
CA THR A 97 7.73 8.91 -4.45
C THR A 97 6.91 8.36 -3.30
N VAL A 98 6.68 7.04 -3.31
CA VAL A 98 6.14 6.31 -2.16
C VAL A 98 7.19 5.28 -1.79
N ASP A 99 7.82 5.43 -0.63
CA ASP A 99 8.88 4.54 -0.16
C ASP A 99 8.46 3.91 1.17
N ASP A 100 8.26 2.60 1.17
CA ASP A 100 7.88 1.85 2.37
C ASP A 100 8.99 0.87 2.75
N SER A 101 9.38 0.91 4.01
CA SER A 101 10.32 -0.01 4.66
C SER A 101 9.84 -0.46 6.04
N GLY A 102 8.62 -0.05 6.41
CA GLY A 102 8.00 -0.34 7.70
C GLY A 102 6.94 -1.43 7.61
N ILE A 103 5.93 -1.33 8.48
CA ILE A 103 4.77 -2.23 8.50
C ILE A 103 3.53 -1.43 8.12
N VAL A 104 2.74 -1.97 7.20
CA VAL A 104 1.43 -1.48 6.80
C VAL A 104 0.43 -2.64 6.95
N SER A 105 -0.49 -2.53 7.91
CA SER A 105 -1.47 -3.57 8.22
C SER A 105 -2.91 -3.06 8.08
N ALA A 106 -3.72 -3.81 7.35
CA ALA A 106 -5.15 -3.66 7.22
C ALA A 106 -5.82 -5.06 7.28
N GLU A 107 -5.47 -5.85 8.30
CA GLU A 107 -6.06 -7.17 8.51
C GLU A 107 -7.60 -7.11 8.54
N THR A 108 -8.24 -8.14 7.99
CA THR A 108 -9.70 -8.29 8.04
C THR A 108 -10.19 -8.31 9.49
N LEU A 109 -11.13 -7.41 9.81
CA LEU A 109 -11.70 -7.29 11.15
C LEU A 109 -13.23 -7.33 11.08
N ASN A 110 -13.85 -8.21 11.90
CA ASN A 110 -15.31 -8.33 12.01
C ASN A 110 -16.02 -8.52 10.65
N GLY A 111 -15.41 -9.32 9.75
CA GLY A 111 -15.96 -9.59 8.42
C GLY A 111 -15.78 -8.47 7.40
N LYS A 112 -15.10 -7.37 7.76
CA LYS A 112 -14.71 -6.32 6.81
C LYS A 112 -13.27 -6.55 6.36
N THR A 113 -13.11 -6.71 5.06
CA THR A 113 -11.81 -6.80 4.39
C THR A 113 -11.09 -5.46 4.44
N GLY A 114 -9.81 -5.45 4.82
CA GLY A 114 -9.02 -4.23 4.71
C GLY A 114 -8.36 -4.06 3.35
N THR A 115 -7.91 -2.83 3.10
CA THR A 115 -7.31 -2.43 1.81
C THR A 115 -6.04 -1.65 2.06
N ILE A 116 -4.98 -1.98 1.34
CA ILE A 116 -3.71 -1.26 1.32
C ILE A 116 -3.47 -0.75 -0.10
N LEU A 117 -3.25 0.56 -0.23
CA LEU A 117 -2.93 1.22 -1.50
C LEU A 117 -1.67 2.06 -1.35
N LEU A 118 -0.63 1.70 -2.10
CA LEU A 118 0.57 2.51 -2.30
C LEU A 118 0.57 2.99 -3.74
N GLN A 119 0.56 4.31 -3.96
CA GLN A 119 0.46 4.87 -5.30
C GLN A 119 1.29 6.14 -5.50
N SER A 120 2.24 6.09 -6.44
CA SER A 120 2.95 7.26 -6.95
C SER A 120 2.37 7.75 -8.29
N GLY A 121 2.80 8.91 -8.80
CA GLY A 121 2.29 9.50 -10.05
C GLY A 121 2.53 8.65 -11.28
N MET A 122 1.50 8.44 -12.11
CA MET A 122 1.59 7.60 -13.32
C MET A 122 2.42 8.20 -14.47
N GLY A 123 2.85 9.46 -14.36
CA GLY A 123 3.67 10.12 -15.40
C GLY A 123 5.17 9.93 -15.25
N SER A 124 5.66 9.81 -14.01
CA SER A 124 7.11 9.68 -13.69
C SER A 124 7.40 9.32 -12.23
N GLY A 125 6.38 8.95 -11.44
CA GLY A 125 6.52 8.60 -10.04
C GLY A 125 7.16 7.23 -9.81
N THR A 126 7.66 7.01 -8.61
CA THR A 126 8.21 5.70 -8.21
C THR A 126 7.58 5.25 -6.89
N THR A 127 7.16 3.99 -6.85
CA THR A 127 6.73 3.32 -5.63
C THR A 127 7.73 2.22 -5.31
N THR A 128 8.40 2.34 -4.17
CA THR A 128 9.42 1.42 -3.70
C THR A 128 8.90 0.68 -2.47
N LEU A 129 8.92 -0.65 -2.54
CA LEU A 129 8.88 -1.50 -1.36
C LEU A 129 10.30 -1.96 -1.07
N GLU A 130 10.86 -1.48 0.04
CA GLU A 130 12.19 -1.89 0.51
C GLU A 130 12.15 -3.31 1.10
N SER A 131 13.31 -3.92 1.29
CA SER A 131 13.44 -5.32 1.76
C SER A 131 12.77 -5.61 3.11
N THR A 132 12.61 -4.60 3.96
CA THR A 132 11.97 -4.74 5.28
C THR A 132 10.48 -4.43 5.28
N ALA A 133 9.91 -4.01 4.14
CA ALA A 133 8.52 -3.57 4.04
C ALA A 133 7.55 -4.74 4.21
N VAL A 134 6.60 -4.64 5.14
CA VAL A 134 5.55 -5.65 5.36
C VAL A 134 4.18 -5.05 5.06
N LEU A 135 3.44 -5.64 4.13
CA LEU A 135 2.07 -5.25 3.81
C LEU A 135 1.14 -6.43 4.13
N ASP A 136 0.26 -6.26 5.11
CA ASP A 136 -0.60 -7.31 5.63
C ASP A 136 -2.08 -6.92 5.54
N ALA A 137 -2.81 -7.57 4.64
CA ALA A 137 -4.25 -7.51 4.53
C ALA A 137 -4.87 -8.91 4.71
N SER A 138 -4.25 -9.76 5.54
CA SER A 138 -4.70 -11.13 5.82
C SER A 138 -6.00 -11.18 6.65
N ALA A 139 -6.57 -12.38 6.77
CA ALA A 139 -7.75 -12.71 7.56
C ALA A 139 -7.48 -13.96 8.42
N PRO A 140 -6.77 -13.82 9.57
CA PRO A 140 -6.26 -14.95 10.32
C PRO A 140 -7.34 -15.74 11.10
N MET A 141 -8.46 -15.11 11.48
CA MET A 141 -9.46 -15.73 12.37
C MET A 141 -10.72 -16.23 11.66
N ALA A 142 -11.21 -15.52 10.63
CA ALA A 142 -12.37 -15.86 9.79
C ALA A 142 -12.55 -14.78 8.69
N ALA A 143 -13.40 -15.06 7.69
CA ALA A 143 -13.70 -14.20 6.55
C ALA A 143 -12.60 -14.15 5.47
N ASN A 144 -12.84 -13.34 4.44
CA ASN A 144 -11.96 -13.27 3.27
C ASN A 144 -10.76 -12.36 3.55
N GLY A 145 -9.65 -12.64 2.89
CA GLY A 145 -8.49 -11.76 2.85
C GLY A 145 -8.84 -10.44 2.15
N GLY A 146 -8.09 -9.40 2.48
CA GLY A 146 -8.23 -8.06 1.93
C GLY A 146 -7.51 -7.86 0.60
N SER A 147 -7.19 -6.61 0.30
CA SER A 147 -6.53 -6.25 -0.96
C SER A 147 -5.29 -5.41 -0.73
N ILE A 148 -4.24 -5.69 -1.50
CA ILE A 148 -3.02 -4.89 -1.57
C ILE A 148 -2.84 -4.42 -3.00
N THR A 149 -2.64 -3.12 -3.20
CA THR A 149 -2.34 -2.51 -4.49
C THR A 149 -1.07 -1.67 -4.38
N VAL A 150 -0.10 -1.95 -5.24
CA VAL A 150 1.16 -1.19 -5.35
C VAL A 150 1.28 -0.68 -6.78
N ASN A 151 1.18 0.63 -6.98
CA ASN A 151 1.12 1.21 -8.32
C ASN A 151 1.94 2.51 -8.45
N GLY A 152 2.27 2.91 -9.67
CA GLY A 152 3.05 4.08 -10.01
C GLY A 152 3.48 4.05 -11.47
N TYR A 153 4.19 5.08 -11.92
CA TYR A 153 4.89 4.96 -13.20
C TYR A 153 5.95 3.86 -13.13
N LYS A 154 6.80 3.89 -12.09
CA LYS A 154 7.73 2.81 -11.76
C LYS A 154 7.32 2.15 -10.45
N VAL A 155 7.31 0.81 -10.39
CA VAL A 155 7.31 0.07 -9.13
C VAL A 155 8.65 -0.64 -8.99
N VAL A 156 9.28 -0.50 -7.82
CA VAL A 156 10.51 -1.18 -7.41
C VAL A 156 10.15 -2.07 -6.23
N LEU A 157 10.43 -3.36 -6.37
CA LEU A 157 10.34 -4.32 -5.27
C LEU A 157 11.78 -4.70 -4.92
N ASP A 158 12.29 -4.19 -3.81
CA ASP A 158 13.61 -4.55 -3.32
C ASP A 158 13.51 -5.73 -2.38
N GLU A 159 14.16 -6.84 -2.74
CA GLU A 159 13.80 -8.17 -2.26
C GLU A 159 12.28 -8.44 -2.43
N THR A 160 11.78 -9.53 -1.85
CA THR A 160 10.32 -9.73 -1.76
C THR A 160 9.83 -9.20 -0.43
N ALA A 161 9.37 -7.95 -0.40
CA ALA A 161 8.59 -7.42 0.72
C ALA A 161 7.48 -8.42 1.12
N PRO A 162 7.30 -8.76 2.42
CA PRO A 162 6.21 -9.64 2.81
C PRO A 162 4.84 -9.04 2.50
N LEU A 163 4.19 -9.58 1.47
CA LEU A 163 2.80 -9.29 1.14
C LEU A 163 1.94 -10.45 1.65
N ASP A 164 1.04 -10.19 2.60
CA ASP A 164 0.13 -11.18 3.15
C ASP A 164 -1.32 -10.81 2.86
N VAL A 165 -2.02 -11.70 2.17
CA VAL A 165 -3.48 -11.63 1.93
C VAL A 165 -4.15 -12.97 2.27
N SER A 166 -3.49 -13.76 3.11
CA SER A 166 -3.93 -15.10 3.47
C SER A 166 -5.25 -15.09 4.23
N ALA A 167 -6.06 -16.12 4.01
CA ALA A 167 -7.34 -16.27 4.70
C ALA A 167 -7.60 -17.76 4.98
N PRO A 168 -7.01 -18.34 6.03
CA PRO A 168 -7.06 -19.79 6.27
C PRO A 168 -8.47 -20.37 6.37
N TYR A 169 -9.46 -19.53 6.72
CA TYR A 169 -10.86 -19.90 6.92
C TYR A 169 -11.82 -19.20 5.94
N GLY A 170 -11.30 -18.59 4.87
CA GLY A 170 -12.11 -17.87 3.87
C GLY A 170 -11.46 -17.88 2.49
N THR A 171 -11.91 -16.97 1.62
CA THR A 171 -11.26 -16.77 0.33
C THR A 171 -10.04 -15.88 0.51
N PRO A 172 -8.85 -16.28 0.02
CA PRO A 172 -7.68 -15.41 -0.02
C PRO A 172 -7.96 -14.09 -0.72
N GLY A 173 -7.24 -13.05 -0.32
CA GLY A 173 -7.39 -11.71 -0.86
C GLY A 173 -6.80 -11.55 -2.26
N THR A 174 -6.44 -10.32 -2.61
CA THR A 174 -5.83 -10.01 -3.93
C THR A 174 -4.63 -9.10 -3.79
N ILE A 175 -3.58 -9.37 -4.55
CA ILE A 175 -2.44 -8.46 -4.71
C ILE A 175 -2.43 -7.97 -6.15
N THR A 176 -2.43 -6.65 -6.33
CA THR A 176 -2.36 -5.99 -7.65
C THR A 176 -1.11 -5.12 -7.73
N ILE A 177 -0.30 -5.35 -8.76
CA ILE A 177 0.85 -4.51 -9.08
C ILE A 177 0.75 -4.16 -10.56
N ASP A 178 0.39 -2.92 -10.88
CA ASP A 178 0.02 -2.52 -12.24
C ASP A 178 0.71 -1.22 -12.71
N PRO A 179 2.06 -1.16 -12.67
CA PRO A 179 2.78 0.05 -13.04
C PRO A 179 2.89 0.23 -14.56
N THR A 180 3.33 1.41 -14.98
CA THR A 180 3.79 1.61 -16.38
C THR A 180 5.11 0.87 -16.65
N THR A 181 5.96 0.74 -15.64
CA THR A 181 7.24 0.02 -15.70
C THR A 181 7.47 -0.68 -14.37
N LEU A 182 7.79 -1.97 -14.40
CA LEU A 182 8.06 -2.79 -13.23
C LEU A 182 9.54 -3.17 -13.19
N ASP A 183 10.22 -2.86 -12.08
CA ASP A 183 11.62 -3.23 -11.84
C ASP A 183 11.68 -4.24 -10.70
N ILE A 184 12.01 -5.48 -11.06
CA ILE A 184 12.17 -6.63 -10.15
C ILE A 184 13.63 -7.07 -10.07
N GLY A 185 14.58 -6.25 -10.56
CA GLY A 185 15.99 -6.63 -10.73
C GLY A 185 16.71 -7.04 -9.44
N THR A 186 16.16 -6.72 -8.27
CA THR A 186 16.64 -7.17 -6.96
C THR A 186 15.65 -8.09 -6.21
N ALA A 187 14.43 -8.28 -6.71
CA ALA A 187 13.41 -9.17 -6.15
C ALA A 187 13.69 -10.64 -6.53
N SER A 188 14.82 -11.17 -6.06
CA SER A 188 15.35 -12.51 -6.37
C SER A 188 14.36 -13.65 -6.09
N ALA A 189 13.39 -13.44 -5.19
CA ALA A 189 12.35 -14.41 -4.91
C ALA A 189 11.16 -14.36 -5.89
N LEU A 190 10.94 -13.27 -6.65
CA LEU A 190 9.84 -13.16 -7.62
C LEU A 190 10.14 -13.84 -8.98
N GLU A 191 11.19 -14.65 -9.07
CA GLU A 191 11.53 -15.42 -10.27
C GLU A 191 10.51 -16.56 -10.48
N THR A 192 9.34 -16.21 -11.06
CA THR A 192 8.55 -16.92 -12.09
C THR A 192 7.07 -16.52 -11.96
N ILE A 193 6.60 -15.52 -12.72
CA ILE A 193 5.21 -15.52 -13.21
C ILE A 193 5.27 -15.88 -14.69
N ASP A 194 5.23 -17.19 -14.97
CA ASP A 194 5.10 -17.72 -16.32
C ASP A 194 3.68 -17.41 -16.84
N PRO A 195 3.52 -16.67 -17.95
CA PRO A 195 2.22 -16.37 -18.54
C PRO A 195 1.55 -17.57 -19.24
N SER A 196 2.13 -18.78 -19.19
CA SER A 196 1.60 -19.96 -19.89
C SER A 196 1.71 -21.26 -19.08
N ALA A 197 0.75 -21.50 -18.19
CA ALA A 197 0.30 -22.82 -17.75
C ALA A 197 1.38 -23.88 -17.46
N SER A 198 1.96 -23.86 -16.26
CA SER A 198 2.13 -25.04 -15.40
C SER A 198 2.65 -24.59 -14.03
N GLN A 199 1.98 -25.06 -12.98
CA GLN A 199 2.23 -24.71 -11.58
C GLN A 199 3.72 -24.66 -11.24
N SER A 200 4.23 -23.46 -10.95
CA SER A 200 5.49 -23.29 -10.22
C SER A 200 5.16 -22.71 -8.85
N GLN A 201 5.06 -23.60 -7.88
CA GLN A 201 5.13 -23.26 -6.46
C GLN A 201 6.60 -22.98 -6.12
N TYR A 202 6.93 -21.76 -5.69
CA TYR A 202 7.71 -21.49 -4.47
C TYR A 202 7.88 -19.97 -4.27
N LEU A 203 7.14 -19.41 -3.32
CA LEU A 203 7.40 -18.10 -2.69
C LEU A 203 7.35 -18.23 -1.16
N ALA A 204 7.75 -19.41 -0.65
CA ALA A 204 7.28 -19.94 0.63
C ALA A 204 7.90 -19.33 1.90
N ASP A 205 8.93 -18.50 1.82
CA ASP A 205 9.57 -17.97 3.05
C ASP A 205 9.36 -16.46 3.26
N THR A 206 8.90 -15.71 2.26
CA THR A 206 8.77 -14.23 2.40
C THR A 206 7.44 -13.66 1.93
N ILE A 207 6.72 -14.27 0.97
CA ILE A 207 5.38 -13.80 0.55
C ILE A 207 4.33 -14.89 0.81
N CYS A 208 3.37 -14.62 1.70
CA CYS A 208 2.27 -15.56 1.96
C CYS A 208 1.21 -15.48 0.84
N LEU A 209 1.54 -16.06 -0.31
CA LEU A 209 0.70 -16.04 -1.49
C LEU A 209 -0.23 -17.23 -1.51
N THR A 210 -1.45 -16.97 -1.04
CA THR A 210 -2.59 -17.88 -1.26
C THR A 210 -3.59 -17.30 -2.28
N ALA A 211 -3.21 -16.22 -2.98
CA ALA A 211 -4.06 -15.39 -3.82
C ALA A 211 -3.57 -15.24 -5.26
N ASN A 212 -4.42 -14.69 -6.13
CA ASN A 212 -4.04 -14.28 -7.49
C ASN A 212 -3.22 -12.98 -7.42
N ILE A 213 -1.99 -13.01 -7.92
CA ILE A 213 -1.23 -11.80 -8.24
C ILE A 213 -1.55 -11.43 -9.69
N ASN A 214 -2.00 -10.19 -9.91
CA ASN A 214 -2.00 -9.60 -11.25
C ASN A 214 -0.79 -8.65 -11.35
N LEU A 215 0.22 -9.05 -12.12
CA LEU A 215 1.31 -8.17 -12.53
C LEU A 215 0.96 -7.60 -13.90
N GLY A 216 0.64 -6.31 -13.95
CA GLY A 216 0.46 -5.59 -15.21
C GLY A 216 1.74 -5.71 -16.05
N GLY A 217 1.59 -6.19 -17.29
CA GLY A 217 2.72 -6.40 -18.21
C GLY A 217 3.35 -5.06 -18.62
N GLY A 218 4.56 -4.81 -18.14
CA GLY A 218 5.41 -3.71 -18.60
C GLY A 218 6.26 -4.13 -19.79
N SER A 219 5.66 -4.18 -20.98
CA SER A 219 6.22 -3.89 -22.33
C SER A 219 5.37 -4.54 -23.42
#